data_AF-A0A329L5M7-F1
#
_entry.id   AF-A0A329L5M7-F1
#
_cell.length_a   1.000
_cell.length_b   1.000
_cell.length_c   1.000
_cell.angle_alpha   90.00
_cell.angle_beta   90.00
_cell.angle_gamma   90.00
#
_symmetry.space_group_name_H-M   'P 1'
#
loop_
_entity.id
_entity.type
_entity.pdbx_description
1 polymer ?
#
loop_
_entity_poly.entity_id
_entity_poly.type
_entity_poly.pdbx_seq_one_letter_code
_entity_poly.pdbx_strand_id
1 'polypeptide(L)'
;MPDMTAHVKRVQAMGLSYMLWYSVPFIGYRSEAWQRLQSKLLYRMDSMGAGVLDPRYPEVREYLTGIYEKAAAEWGVDGLKLDFVDNFRLPPGDNPEPGGLSSSASLPDDDGRDTPSVQEGGHRLLSGVMERLQKHKPGMMIEFRQPYTGL
;
A
#
# COMPACT_ATOMS: atom_id res chain seq x y z
N MET A 1 21.16 -1.27 -2.69
CA MET A 1 21.31 0.15 -3.11
C MET A 1 22.56 0.70 -2.44
N PRO A 2 23.35 1.56 -3.11
CA PRO A 2 24.30 2.41 -2.40
C PRO A 2 23.57 3.28 -1.36
N ASP A 3 24.30 3.74 -0.34
CA ASP A 3 23.78 4.45 0.85
C ASP A 3 22.69 5.50 0.53
N MET A 4 21.44 5.09 0.77
CA MET A 4 20.24 5.90 0.50
C MET A 4 20.16 7.11 1.42
N THR A 5 20.51 6.94 2.69
CA THR A 5 20.53 8.03 3.68
C THR A 5 21.50 9.12 3.26
N ALA A 6 22.69 8.76 2.77
CA ALA A 6 23.65 9.73 2.24
C ALA A 6 23.12 10.44 0.99
N HIS A 7 22.40 9.73 0.11
CA HIS A 7 21.79 10.34 -1.07
C HIS A 7 20.71 11.37 -0.69
N VAL A 8 19.78 11.01 0.20
CA VAL A 8 18.73 11.91 0.70
C VAL A 8 19.35 13.17 1.31
N LYS A 9 20.36 13.03 2.17
CA LYS A 9 21.07 14.17 2.78
C LYS A 9 21.71 15.10 1.75
N ARG A 10 22.29 14.57 0.66
CA ARG A 10 22.85 15.40 -0.41
C ARG A 10 21.78 16.22 -1.12
N VAL A 11 20.60 15.64 -1.34
CA VAL A 11 19.47 16.36 -1.95
C VAL A 11 18.95 17.47 -1.02
N GLN A 12 18.77 17.15 0.25
CA GLN A 12 18.34 18.11 1.27
C GLN A 12 19.35 19.26 1.45
N ALA A 13 20.65 18.98 1.36
CA ALA A 13 21.70 20.01 1.43
C ALA A 13 21.65 21.01 0.27
N MET A 14 20.98 20.67 -0.84
CA MET A 14 20.71 21.59 -1.95
C MET A 14 19.43 22.43 -1.74
N GLY A 15 18.74 22.26 -0.62
CA GLY A 15 17.48 22.95 -0.31
C GLY A 15 16.24 22.31 -0.95
N LEU A 16 16.33 21.05 -1.40
CA LEU A 16 15.23 20.31 -2.03
C LEU A 16 14.66 19.25 -1.09
N SER A 17 13.35 19.07 -1.10
CA SER A 17 12.68 17.94 -0.42
C SER A 17 12.87 16.64 -1.20
N TYR A 18 13.01 15.52 -0.49
CA TYR A 18 13.13 14.19 -1.10
C TYR A 18 11.90 13.32 -0.82
N MET A 19 11.26 12.81 -1.88
CA MET A 19 10.15 11.87 -1.76
C MET A 19 10.47 10.51 -2.39
N LEU A 20 9.99 9.45 -1.74
CA LEU A 20 10.04 8.10 -2.30
C LEU A 20 8.69 7.63 -2.80
N TRP A 21 8.71 6.97 -3.95
CA TRP A 21 7.54 6.38 -4.58
C TRP A 21 7.40 4.90 -4.21
N TYR A 22 6.17 4.49 -3.90
CA TYR A 22 5.82 3.10 -3.61
C TYR A 22 4.57 2.67 -4.39
N SER A 23 4.66 1.48 -5.00
CA SER A 23 3.52 0.78 -5.59
C SER A 23 2.76 -0.01 -4.52
N VAL A 24 1.81 0.63 -3.85
CA VAL A 24 1.27 0.16 -2.55
C VAL A 24 0.73 -1.27 -2.53
N PRO A 25 -0.17 -1.67 -3.44
CA PRO A 25 -0.85 -2.95 -3.30
C PRO A 25 -0.03 -4.14 -3.83
N PHE A 26 1.05 -3.90 -4.57
CA PHE A 26 1.70 -4.93 -5.37
C PHE A 26 2.78 -5.67 -4.60
N ILE A 27 2.77 -7.00 -4.71
CA ILE A 27 3.81 -7.89 -4.20
C ILE A 27 4.34 -8.79 -5.32
N GLY A 28 5.64 -8.75 -5.57
CA GLY A 28 6.27 -9.56 -6.62
C GLY A 28 6.45 -11.02 -6.22
N TYR A 29 6.26 -11.96 -7.16
CA TYR A 29 6.35 -13.41 -6.91
C TYR A 29 7.72 -13.90 -6.43
N ARG A 30 8.76 -13.11 -6.68
CA ARG A 30 10.15 -13.40 -6.28
C ARG A 30 10.59 -12.67 -5.01
N SER A 31 9.69 -11.92 -4.37
CA SER A 31 9.99 -11.24 -3.11
C SER A 31 9.98 -12.21 -1.94
N GLU A 32 10.78 -11.98 -0.91
CA GLU A 32 10.75 -12.77 0.32
C GLU A 32 9.36 -12.74 0.98
N ALA A 33 8.70 -11.57 0.92
CA ALA A 33 7.35 -11.40 1.45
C ALA A 33 6.29 -12.25 0.74
N TRP A 34 6.53 -12.67 -0.51
CA TRP A 34 5.61 -13.54 -1.24
C TRP A 34 5.34 -14.83 -0.49
N GLN A 35 6.37 -15.45 0.09
CA GLN A 35 6.23 -16.70 0.84
C GLN A 35 5.24 -16.58 2.02
N ARG A 36 5.20 -15.40 2.64
CA ARG A 36 4.33 -15.10 3.80
C ARG A 36 2.94 -14.62 3.40
N LEU A 37 2.81 -13.84 2.34
CA LEU A 37 1.59 -13.10 2.03
C LEU A 37 0.84 -13.58 0.76
N GLN A 38 1.37 -14.56 0.03
CA GLN A 38 0.75 -15.06 -1.21
C GLN A 38 -0.67 -15.64 -1.06
N SER A 39 -1.08 -16.01 0.16
CA SER A 39 -2.46 -16.46 0.44
C SER A 39 -3.43 -15.30 0.72
N LYS A 40 -2.92 -14.07 0.89
CA LYS A 40 -3.69 -12.87 1.29
C LYS A 40 -3.78 -11.87 0.13
N LEU A 41 -4.30 -12.34 -1.01
CA LEU A 41 -4.39 -11.57 -2.25
C LEU A 41 -5.85 -11.34 -2.64
N LEU A 42 -6.13 -10.16 -3.22
CA LEU A 42 -7.37 -9.92 -3.95
C LEU A 42 -7.35 -10.64 -5.30
N TYR A 43 -6.23 -10.56 -6.01
CA TYR A 43 -6.03 -11.22 -7.31
C TYR A 43 -4.55 -11.27 -7.68
N ARG A 44 -4.25 -12.11 -8.68
CA ARG A 44 -2.93 -12.23 -9.30
C ARG A 44 -2.88 -11.43 -10.59
N MET A 45 -1.71 -10.88 -10.88
CA MET A 45 -1.37 -10.16 -12.10
C MET A 45 -0.16 -10.86 -12.74
N ASP A 46 -0.39 -12.07 -13.28
CA ASP A 46 0.68 -12.95 -13.75
C ASP A 46 1.56 -12.30 -14.84
N SER A 47 0.97 -11.44 -15.68
CA SER A 47 1.70 -10.66 -16.70
C SER A 47 2.75 -9.70 -16.12
N MET A 48 2.59 -9.27 -14.87
CA MET A 48 3.55 -8.44 -14.14
C MET A 48 4.39 -9.25 -13.14
N GLY A 49 4.16 -10.56 -13.03
CA GLY A 49 4.80 -11.39 -12.00
C GLY A 49 4.51 -10.91 -10.58
N ALA A 50 3.30 -10.38 -10.34
CA ALA A 50 2.90 -9.76 -9.08
C ALA A 50 1.49 -10.14 -8.65
N GLY A 51 1.19 -9.99 -7.37
CA GLY A 51 -0.16 -10.10 -6.80
C GLY A 51 -0.59 -8.78 -6.17
N VAL A 52 -1.90 -8.61 -6.01
CA VAL A 52 -2.51 -7.48 -5.30
C VAL A 52 -2.90 -7.95 -3.91
N LEU A 53 -2.25 -7.41 -2.89
CA LEU A 53 -2.52 -7.74 -1.49
C LEU A 53 -3.93 -7.31 -1.08
N ASP A 54 -4.55 -8.11 -0.21
CA ASP A 54 -5.88 -7.84 0.34
C ASP A 54 -5.80 -7.04 1.65
N PRO A 55 -6.21 -5.76 1.66
CA PRO A 55 -6.08 -4.91 2.83
C PRO A 55 -7.09 -5.26 3.93
N ARG A 56 -8.01 -6.23 3.71
CA ARG A 56 -8.90 -6.76 4.75
C ARG A 56 -8.17 -7.58 5.81
N TYR A 57 -6.94 -8.04 5.53
CA TYR A 57 -6.12 -8.73 6.53
C TYR A 57 -5.27 -7.71 7.31
N PRO A 58 -5.36 -7.67 8.66
CA PRO A 58 -4.49 -6.82 9.48
C PRO A 58 -3.00 -7.04 9.23
N GLU A 59 -2.57 -8.29 9.00
CA GLU A 59 -1.16 -8.61 8.71
C GLU A 59 -0.65 -7.92 7.43
N VAL A 60 -1.50 -7.83 6.41
CA VAL A 60 -1.16 -7.11 5.17
C VAL A 60 -0.97 -5.63 5.46
N ARG A 61 -1.88 -5.04 6.23
CA ARG A 61 -1.80 -3.61 6.57
C ARG A 61 -0.58 -3.30 7.43
N GLU A 62 -0.27 -4.15 8.39
CA GLU A 62 0.92 -4.05 9.23
C GLU A 62 2.20 -4.12 8.38
N TYR A 63 2.28 -5.09 7.47
CA TYR A 63 3.44 -5.25 6.59
C TYR A 63 3.69 -4.01 5.73
N LEU A 64 2.65 -3.52 5.04
CA LEU A 64 2.75 -2.35 4.17
C LEU A 64 3.11 -1.09 4.97
N THR A 65 2.45 -0.89 6.11
CA THR A 65 2.74 0.25 6.99
C THR A 65 4.18 0.21 7.50
N GLY A 66 4.66 -0.96 7.92
CA GLY A 66 6.02 -1.14 8.41
C GLY A 66 7.10 -0.85 7.36
N ILE A 67 6.84 -1.15 6.08
CA ILE A 67 7.76 -0.78 4.98
C ILE A 67 7.92 0.75 4.92
N TYR A 68 6.81 1.48 4.93
CA TYR A 68 6.81 2.93 4.79
C TYR A 68 7.42 3.62 6.01
N GLU A 69 7.08 3.14 7.20
CA GLU A 69 7.66 3.61 8.46
C GLU A 69 9.17 3.38 8.51
N LYS A 70 9.63 2.17 8.14
CA LYS A 70 11.06 1.85 8.06
C LYS A 70 11.78 2.75 7.07
N ALA A 71 11.23 2.97 5.88
CA ALA A 71 11.83 3.84 4.88
C ALA A 71 11.93 5.29 5.35
N ALA A 72 10.90 5.80 6.01
CA ALA A 72 10.91 7.14 6.61
C ALA A 72 12.00 7.26 7.68
N ALA A 73 12.07 6.28 8.59
CA ALA A 73 13.00 6.27 9.71
C ALA A 73 14.47 6.07 9.30
N GLU A 74 14.74 5.13 8.40
CA GLU A 74 16.11 4.78 8.02
C GLU A 74 16.73 5.79 7.06
N TRP A 75 15.94 6.31 6.12
CA TRP A 75 16.47 7.14 5.03
C TRP A 75 16.23 8.63 5.25
N GLY A 76 15.37 9.03 6.19
CA GLY A 76 15.16 10.44 6.55
C GLY A 76 14.50 11.27 5.45
N VAL A 77 13.65 10.63 4.64
CA VAL A 77 12.92 11.29 3.54
C VAL A 77 11.93 12.34 4.05
N ASP A 78 11.50 13.24 3.17
CA ASP A 78 10.58 14.34 3.47
C ASP A 78 9.14 14.02 3.07
N GLY A 79 8.94 12.95 2.30
CA GLY A 79 7.62 12.48 1.97
C GLY A 79 7.60 11.14 1.25
N LEU A 80 6.39 10.61 1.13
CA LEU A 80 6.11 9.40 0.38
C LEU A 80 5.02 9.67 -0.66
N LYS A 81 5.20 9.10 -1.84
CA LYS A 81 4.19 9.02 -2.88
C LYS A 81 3.67 7.59 -2.94
N LEU A 82 2.43 7.40 -2.53
CA LEU A 82 1.76 6.10 -2.40
C LEU A 82 0.80 5.92 -3.57
N ASP A 83 1.22 5.09 -4.52
CA ASP A 83 0.56 4.91 -5.82
C ASP A 83 -0.29 3.64 -5.87
N PHE A 84 -1.16 3.56 -6.87
CA PHE A 84 -2.00 2.42 -7.21
C PHE A 84 -3.01 2.00 -6.15
N VAL A 85 -3.32 2.86 -5.19
CA VAL A 85 -4.27 2.58 -4.09
C VAL A 85 -5.66 2.21 -4.64
N ASP A 86 -6.01 2.68 -5.83
CA ASP A 86 -7.23 2.32 -6.58
C ASP A 86 -7.30 0.84 -7.02
N ASN A 87 -6.17 0.12 -7.01
CA ASN A 87 -6.14 -1.30 -7.34
C ASN A 87 -6.60 -2.20 -6.18
N PHE A 88 -6.88 -1.64 -5.00
CA PHE A 88 -7.65 -2.32 -3.95
C PHE A 88 -9.13 -2.45 -4.36
N ARG A 89 -9.39 -3.31 -5.33
CA ARG A 89 -10.71 -3.62 -5.88
C ARG A 89 -10.81 -5.11 -6.19
N LEU A 90 -12.02 -5.65 -6.24
CA LEU A 90 -12.20 -7.01 -6.72
C LEU A 90 -12.10 -7.07 -8.26
N PRO A 91 -11.68 -8.20 -8.85
CA PRO A 91 -11.66 -8.37 -10.30
C PRO A 91 -13.04 -8.18 -10.93
N PRO A 92 -13.12 -7.71 -12.20
CA PRO A 92 -14.38 -7.67 -12.94
C PRO A 92 -14.95 -9.10 -13.05
N GLY A 93 -16.11 -9.34 -12.42
CA GLY A 93 -16.74 -10.67 -12.33
C GLY A 93 -17.08 -11.09 -10.90
N ASP A 94 -16.34 -10.59 -9.91
CA ASP A 94 -16.59 -10.81 -8.47
C ASP A 94 -17.31 -9.62 -7.80
N ASN A 95 -17.61 -8.58 -8.60
CA ASN A 95 -18.47 -7.46 -8.23
C ASN A 95 -19.88 -7.68 -8.80
N PRO A 96 -20.91 -7.93 -7.98
CA PRO A 96 -22.27 -8.14 -8.47
C PRO A 96 -22.93 -6.88 -9.05
N GLU A 97 -22.35 -5.68 -8.91
CA GLU A 97 -22.98 -4.41 -9.30
C GLU A 97 -22.06 -3.49 -10.15
N PRO A 98 -22.52 -2.94 -11.29
CA PRO A 98 -21.80 -1.91 -12.05
C PRO A 98 -21.75 -0.60 -11.25
N GLY A 99 -20.58 -0.27 -10.69
CA GLY A 99 -20.39 0.87 -9.78
C GLY A 99 -20.32 0.49 -8.28
N GLY A 100 -20.23 -0.81 -7.97
CA GLY A 100 -20.47 -1.38 -6.63
C GLY A 100 -19.57 -0.89 -5.50
N LEU A 101 -20.14 -0.03 -4.65
CA LEU A 101 -19.86 -0.03 -3.21
C LEU A 101 -20.53 -1.28 -2.58
N SER A 102 -19.79 -2.00 -1.73
CA SER A 102 -20.22 -3.15 -0.88
C SER A 102 -20.43 -4.48 -1.64
N SER A 103 -19.50 -5.44 -1.53
CA SER A 103 -19.29 -6.45 -0.45
C SER A 103 -19.94 -7.82 -0.77
N SER A 104 -19.27 -8.89 -0.34
CA SER A 104 -19.66 -10.32 -0.42
C SER A 104 -19.28 -11.15 -1.65
N ALA A 105 -18.08 -10.95 -2.21
CA ALA A 105 -17.34 -12.16 -2.61
C ALA A 105 -16.94 -12.88 -1.31
N SER A 106 -17.91 -13.56 -0.71
CA SER A 106 -17.76 -14.42 0.46
C SER A 106 -16.94 -15.63 0.00
N LEU A 107 -15.63 -15.42 -0.14
CA LEU A 107 -14.68 -16.51 -0.05
C LEU A 107 -14.92 -17.18 1.32
N PRO A 108 -14.85 -18.52 1.40
CA PRO A 108 -15.16 -19.28 2.61
C PRO A 108 -14.46 -18.62 3.80
N ASP A 109 -15.17 -18.49 4.93
CA ASP A 109 -14.70 -17.83 6.16
C ASP A 109 -13.21 -18.12 6.41
N ASP A 110 -12.35 -17.18 6.00
CA ASP A 110 -10.90 -17.25 6.19
C ASP A 110 -10.61 -16.31 7.37
N ASP A 111 -10.30 -16.91 8.52
CA ASP A 111 -10.45 -16.34 9.89
C ASP A 111 -9.63 -15.07 10.20
N GLY A 112 -8.83 -14.60 9.25
CA GLY A 112 -7.84 -13.53 9.46
C GLY A 112 -8.25 -12.16 8.93
N ARG A 113 -9.42 -12.00 8.30
CA ARG A 113 -9.94 -10.70 7.86
C ARG A 113 -10.71 -10.02 8.98
N ASP A 114 -10.43 -8.74 9.24
CA ASP A 114 -11.09 -7.98 10.31
C ASP A 114 -12.17 -7.01 9.79
N THR A 115 -12.45 -7.06 8.49
CA THR A 115 -13.51 -6.30 7.84
C THR A 115 -13.99 -7.01 6.56
N PRO A 116 -15.31 -7.02 6.27
CA PRO A 116 -15.83 -7.60 5.03
C PRO A 116 -15.59 -6.72 3.79
N SER A 117 -15.25 -5.43 3.99
CA SER A 117 -15.15 -4.43 2.91
C SER A 117 -13.69 -4.17 2.52
N VAL A 118 -13.38 -4.30 1.23
CA VAL A 118 -12.04 -3.98 0.69
C VAL A 118 -11.77 -2.48 0.83
N GLN A 119 -12.79 -1.64 0.63
CA GLN A 119 -12.71 -0.19 0.77
C GLN A 119 -12.40 0.21 2.21
N GLU A 120 -13.06 -0.43 3.18
CA GLU A 120 -12.77 -0.22 4.61
C GLU A 120 -11.36 -0.69 4.97
N GLY A 121 -10.94 -1.86 4.47
CA GLY A 121 -9.57 -2.35 4.65
C GLY A 121 -8.54 -1.36 4.08
N GLY A 122 -8.79 -0.84 2.88
CA GLY A 122 -7.98 0.20 2.24
C GLY A 122 -7.95 1.48 3.06
N HIS A 123 -9.10 1.97 3.53
CA HIS A 123 -9.17 3.16 4.39
C HIS A 123 -8.36 2.97 5.68
N ARG A 124 -8.52 1.84 6.38
CA ARG A 124 -7.74 1.50 7.58
C ARG A 124 -6.23 1.49 7.31
N LEU A 125 -5.81 0.97 6.16
CA LEU A 125 -4.41 0.99 5.74
C LEU A 125 -3.90 2.43 5.60
N LEU A 126 -4.57 3.26 4.79
CA LEU A 126 -4.10 4.63 4.54
C LEU A 126 -4.10 5.47 5.82
N SER A 127 -5.15 5.36 6.64
CA SER A 127 -5.25 6.03 7.94
C SER A 127 -4.13 5.59 8.89
N GLY A 128 -3.86 4.29 8.98
CA GLY A 128 -2.76 3.77 9.81
C GLY A 128 -1.38 4.23 9.34
N VAL A 129 -1.16 4.26 8.01
CA VAL A 129 0.07 4.81 7.42
C VAL A 129 0.23 6.29 7.76
N MET A 130 -0.80 7.11 7.55
CA MET A 130 -0.75 8.53 7.90
C MET A 130 -0.44 8.73 9.38
N GLU A 131 -1.10 8.00 10.27
CA GLU A 131 -0.90 8.13 11.72
C GLU A 131 0.54 7.80 12.14
N ARG A 132 1.09 6.67 11.69
CA ARG A 132 2.47 6.27 12.06
C ARG A 132 3.51 7.22 11.48
N LEU A 133 3.34 7.61 10.23
CA LEU A 133 4.25 8.52 9.55
C LEU A 133 4.25 9.93 10.17
N GLN A 134 3.08 10.45 10.56
CA GLN A 134 2.99 11.74 11.27
C GLN A 134 3.58 11.67 12.69
N LYS A 135 3.42 10.55 13.40
CA LYS A 135 4.08 10.33 14.69
C LYS A 135 5.60 10.29 14.54
N HIS A 136 6.11 9.73 13.45
CA HIS A 136 7.53 9.66 13.18
C HIS A 136 8.14 11.03 12.80
N LYS A 137 7.52 11.73 11.84
CA LYS A 137 7.96 13.06 11.38
C LYS A 137 6.73 13.94 11.12
N PRO A 138 6.35 14.79 12.09
CA PRO A 138 5.26 15.74 11.91
C PRO A 138 5.48 16.63 10.68
N GLY A 139 4.46 16.73 9.82
CA GLY A 139 4.54 17.52 8.59
C GLY A 139 5.18 16.79 7.40
N MET A 140 5.45 15.48 7.51
CA MET A 140 5.87 14.69 6.36
C MET A 140 4.80 14.72 5.25
N MET A 141 5.23 14.92 4.01
CA MET A 141 4.32 14.99 2.87
C MET A 141 3.89 13.59 2.43
N ILE A 142 2.59 13.37 2.31
CA ILE A 142 2.04 12.11 1.80
C ILE A 142 1.17 12.45 0.59
N GLU A 143 1.56 11.93 -0.57
CA GLU A 143 0.78 12.06 -1.79
C GLU A 143 0.17 10.70 -2.15
N PHE A 144 -1.16 10.63 -2.22
CA PHE A 144 -1.85 9.47 -2.78
C PHE A 144 -2.15 9.72 -4.25
N ARG A 145 -1.79 8.78 -5.13
CA ARG A 145 -2.19 8.86 -6.54
C ARG A 145 -3.32 7.89 -6.83
N GLN A 146 -4.43 8.45 -7.28
CA GLN A 146 -5.54 7.75 -7.90
C GLN A 146 -5.54 8.07 -9.42
N PRO A 147 -6.11 7.22 -10.28
CA PRO A 147 -6.36 7.58 -11.67
C PRO A 147 -7.19 8.87 -11.71
N TYR A 148 -6.83 9.77 -12.62
CA TYR A 148 -7.57 11.00 -12.86
C TYR A 148 -8.93 10.67 -13.49
N THR A 149 -9.89 10.24 -12.67
CA THR A 149 -11.28 10.12 -13.09
C THR A 149 -11.89 11.52 -13.00
N GLY A 150 -11.53 12.38 -13.96
CA GLY A 150 -12.27 13.60 -14.22
C GLY A 150 -13.53 13.25 -14.99
N LEU A 151 -14.60 12.92 -14.27
CA LEU A 151 -15.98 12.91 -14.76
C LEU A 151 -16.89 13.44 -13.66
#